data_AF-Q2C6Q4-F1
#
_entry.id   AF-Q2C6Q4-F1
#
_cell.length_a   1.000
_cell.length_b   1.000
_cell.length_c   1.000
_cell.angle_alpha   90.00
_cell.angle_beta   90.00
_cell.angle_gamma   90.00
#
_symmetry.space_group_name_H-M   'P 1'
#
loop_
_entity.id
_entity.type
_entity.pdbx_description
1 polymer ?
#
loop_
_entity_poly.entity_id
_entity_poly.type
_entity_poly.pdbx_seq_one_letter_code
_entity_poly.pdbx_strand_id
1 'polypeptide(L)' 'MENKIKDLTVKQRLLLAQQGLFIRILSTDSDRRVRAAATEYNLDILIDDDAAFDALMKLD' A
#
# COMPACT_ATOMS: atom_id res chain seq x y z
N MET A 1 -1.86 6.17 10.98
CA MET A 1 -2.03 5.81 9.57
C MET A 1 -1.66 4.36 9.30
N GLU A 2 -0.49 3.90 9.74
CA GLU A 2 -0.03 2.50 9.56
C GLU A 2 -1.03 1.42 10.02
N ASN A 3 -1.71 1.64 11.15
CA ASN A 3 -2.72 0.70 11.65
C ASN A 3 -3.91 0.56 10.69
N LYS A 4 -4.35 1.66 10.05
CA LYS A 4 -5.45 1.62 9.07
C LYS A 4 -5.07 0.79 7.84
N ILE A 5 -3.83 0.88 7.38
CA ILE A 5 -3.34 0.09 6.23
C ILE A 5 -3.36 -1.40 6.56
N LYS A 6 -2.96 -1.78 7.78
CA LYS A 6 -2.97 -3.19 8.23
C LYS A 6 -4.37 -3.79 8.34
N ASP A 7 -5.37 -2.96 8.65
CA ASP A 7 -6.77 -3.37 8.77
C ASP A 7 -7.47 -3.56 7.41
N LEU A 8 -6.87 -3.10 6.30
CA LEU A 8 -7.40 -3.31 4.95
C LEU A 8 -7.41 -4.78 4.55
N THR A 9 -8.25 -5.12 3.58
CA THR A 9 -8.19 -6.44 2.94
C THR A 9 -6.88 -6.61 2.17
N VAL A 10 -6.45 -7.86 1.98
CA VAL A 10 -5.27 -8.18 1.14
C VAL A 10 -5.39 -7.58 -0.27
N LYS A 11 -6.60 -7.57 -0.85
CA LYS A 11 -6.84 -6.99 -2.19
C LYS A 11 -6.58 -5.49 -2.22
N GLN A 12 -7.07 -4.76 -1.22
CA GLN A 12 -6.84 -3.31 -1.12
C GLN A 12 -5.35 -3.00 -0.89
N ARG A 13 -4.67 -3.74 -0.02
CA ARG A 13 -3.22 -3.56 0.18
C ARG A 13 -2.41 -3.89 -1.07
N LEU A 14 -2.81 -4.92 -1.83
CA LEU A 14 -2.18 -5.24 -3.10
C LEU A 14 -2.35 -4.10 -4.11
N LEU A 15 -3.55 -3.51 -4.20
CA LEU A 15 -3.83 -2.38 -5.09
C LEU A 15 -2.97 -1.16 -4.73
N LEU A 16 -2.81 -0.87 -3.45
CA LEU A 16 -1.93 0.21 -2.96
C LEU A 16 -0.46 -0.08 -3.33
N ALA A 17 0.01 -1.31 -3.11
CA ALA A 17 1.37 -1.71 -3.46
C ALA A 17 1.63 -1.59 -4.97
N GLN A 18 0.67 -2.01 -5.80
CA GLN A 18 0.73 -1.88 -7.27
C GLN A 18 0.71 -0.43 -7.78
N GLN A 19 0.43 0.54 -6.92
CA GLN A 19 0.45 1.97 -7.26
C GLN A 19 1.67 2.69 -6.68
N GLY A 20 2.57 1.98 -6.01
CA GLY A 20 3.73 2.62 -5.36
C GLY A 20 3.37 3.37 -4.08
N LEU A 21 2.20 3.12 -3.47
CA LEU A 21 1.75 3.80 -2.26
C LEU A 21 2.11 2.99 -1.01
N PHE A 22 2.42 3.68 0.09
CA PHE A 22 2.67 3.05 1.40
C PHE A 22 3.75 1.95 1.39
N ILE A 23 4.70 2.00 0.46
CA ILE A 23 5.68 0.93 0.18
C ILE A 23 6.55 0.61 1.39
N ARG A 24 6.86 1.61 2.22
CA ARG A 24 7.56 1.40 3.51
C ARG A 24 6.82 0.42 4.41
N ILE A 25 5.50 0.50 4.49
CA ILE A 25 4.67 -0.39 5.30
C ILE A 25 4.49 -1.73 4.56
N LEU A 26 4.11 -1.68 3.28
CA LEU A 26 3.72 -2.86 2.50
C LEU A 26 4.89 -3.78 2.11
N SER A 27 6.13 -3.28 2.12
CA SER A 27 7.33 -4.10 1.94
C SER A 27 7.51 -5.18 3.02
N THR A 28 6.87 -5.01 4.18
CA THR A 28 6.88 -5.97 5.30
C THR A 28 5.51 -6.63 5.53
N ASP A 29 4.58 -6.51 4.57
CA ASP A 29 3.22 -7.07 4.68
C ASP A 29 3.23 -8.57 4.97
N SER A 30 2.19 -9.10 5.60
CA SER A 30 2.07 -10.53 5.86
C SER A 30 1.82 -11.34 4.58
N ASP A 31 1.12 -10.78 3.58
CA ASP A 31 0.87 -11.46 2.30
C ASP A 31 2.07 -11.30 1.35
N ARG A 32 2.55 -12.43 0.82
CA ARG A 32 3.70 -12.46 -0.09
C ARG A 32 3.49 -11.66 -1.38
N ARG A 33 2.27 -11.61 -1.91
CA ARG A 33 1.96 -10.89 -3.16
C ARG A 33 2.05 -9.39 -2.95
N VAL A 34 1.54 -8.92 -1.81
CA VAL A 34 1.62 -7.52 -1.42
C VAL A 34 3.08 -7.10 -1.27
N ARG A 35 3.90 -7.90 -0.56
CA ARG A 35 5.35 -7.64 -0.44
C ARG A 35 6.04 -7.59 -1.80
N ALA A 36 5.77 -8.56 -2.67
CA ALA A 36 6.39 -8.63 -4.00
C ALA A 36 6.08 -7.37 -4.81
N ALA A 37 4.80 -6.99 -4.89
CA ALA A 37 4.38 -5.75 -5.57
C ALA A 37 5.02 -4.51 -4.93
N ALA A 38 5.13 -4.45 -3.61
CA ALA A 38 5.74 -3.32 -2.92
C ALA A 38 7.25 -3.20 -3.24
N THR A 39 7.97 -4.32 -3.29
CA THR A 39 9.42 -4.34 -3.59
C THR A 39 9.77 -4.04 -5.04
N GLU A 40 8.80 -3.99 -5.96
CA GLU A 40 9.04 -3.48 -7.33
C GLU A 40 9.26 -1.96 -7.34
N TYR A 41 8.84 -1.26 -6.28
CA TYR A 41 9.04 0.17 -6.12
C TYR A 41 10.25 0.45 -5.23
N ASN A 42 11.10 1.39 -5.67
CA ASN A 42 12.24 1.81 -4.89
C ASN A 42 11.74 2.61 -3.67
N LEU A 43 12.21 2.26 -2.47
CA LEU A 43 11.84 2.92 -1.20
C LEU A 43 12.23 4.41 -1.13
N ASP A 44 12.97 4.92 -2.12
CA ASP A 44 13.28 6.34 -2.27
C ASP A 44 12.11 7.17 -2.80
N ILE A 45 11.08 6.51 -3.36
CA ILE A 45 9.83 7.14 -3.82
C ILE A 45 8.73 6.72 -2.85
N LEU A 46 8.57 7.48 -1.76
CA LEU A 46 7.51 7.27 -0.77
C LEU A 46 6.39 8.27 -1.01
N ILE A 47 5.25 7.79 -1.49
CA ILE A 47 4.00 8.54 -1.48
C ILE A 47 3.15 8.00 -0.33
N ASP A 48 3.17 8.75 0.77
CA ASP A 48 2.39 8.53 2.00
C ASP A 48 1.42 9.73 2.12
N ASP A 49 0.48 9.83 1.17
CA ASP A 49 -0.46 10.96 1.05
C ASP A 49 -1.89 10.50 1.38
N ASP A 50 -2.43 11.01 2.48
CA ASP A 50 -3.80 10.78 2.95
C ASP A 50 -4.86 11.09 1.87
N ALA A 51 -4.63 12.10 1.01
CA ALA A 51 -5.58 12.45 -0.03
C ALA A 51 -5.64 11.39 -1.15
N ALA A 52 -4.47 10.85 -1.52
CA ALA A 52 -4.38 9.76 -2.49
C ALA A 52 -5.05 8.48 -1.93
N PHE A 53 -4.88 8.22 -0.64
CA PHE A 53 -5.52 7.12 0.06
C PHE A 53 -7.05 7.24 0.07
N ASP A 54 -7.57 8.38 0.49
CA ASP A 54 -9.01 8.63 0.57
C ASP A 54 -9.68 8.59 -0.81
N ALA A 55 -8.99 9.04 -1.86
CA ALA A 55 -9.48 8.93 -3.23
C ALA A 55 -9.61 7.46 -3.68
N LEU A 56 -8.65 6.61 -3.32
CA LEU A 56 -8.65 5.20 -3.68
C LEU A 56 -9.70 4.39 -2.92
N MET A 57 -9.89 4.70 -1.64
CA MET A 57 -10.87 4.02 -0.77
C MET A 57 -12.32 4.44 -1.05
N LYS A 58 -12.54 5.45 -1.90
CA LYS A 58 -13.86 5.87 -2.39
C LYS A 58 -14.22 5.25 -3.75
N LEU A 59 -13.32 4.49 -4.36
CA LEU A 59 -13.58 3.72 -5.57
C LEU A 59 -14.13 2.34 -5.19
N ASP A 60 -15.36 2.32 -4.66
CA ASP A 60 -16.22 1.13 -4.57
C ASP A 60 -17.49 1.37 -5.41
#